data_AF-A0A212FG12-F1
#
_entry.id   AF-A0A212FG12-F1
#
_cell.length_a   1.000
_cell.length_b   1.000
_cell.length_c   1.000
_cell.angle_alpha   90.00
_cell.angle_beta   90.00
_cell.angle_gamma   90.00
#
_symmetry.space_group_name_H-M   'P 1'
#
loop_
_entity.id
_entity.type
_entity.pdbx_description
1 polymer ?
#
loop_
_entity_poly.entity_id
_entity_poly.type
_entity_poly.pdbx_seq_one_letter_code
_entity_poly.pdbx_strand_id
1 'polypeptide(L)' 'MATPPESPVEEHAYELEPNRAPKPIPVALEELCRQTKFSKQEIRVMYRGFKTECPEGVVHEDSFKDIYAKFFPHG' A
#
# COMPACT_ATOMS: atom_id res chain seq x y z
N MET A 1 3.17 -49.78 -17.03
CA MET A 1 3.34 -48.36 -17.39
C MET A 1 2.39 -47.58 -16.52
N ALA A 2 2.90 -46.83 -15.55
CA ALA A 2 2.10 -46.00 -14.66
C ALA A 2 2.79 -44.63 -14.60
N THR A 3 2.41 -43.75 -15.52
CA THR A 3 2.70 -42.32 -15.41
C THR A 3 1.60 -41.72 -14.54
N PRO A 4 1.94 -41.11 -13.39
CA PRO A 4 0.95 -40.46 -12.53
C PRO A 4 0.34 -39.25 -13.26
N PRO A 5 -0.93 -38.90 -12.98
CA PRO A 5 -1.54 -37.71 -13.55
C PRO A 5 -0.75 -36.49 -13.09
N GLU A 6 -0.25 -35.68 -14.04
CA GLU A 6 0.27 -34.35 -13.75
C GLU A 6 -0.82 -33.56 -13.02
N SER A 7 -0.64 -33.40 -11.71
CA SER A 7 -1.31 -32.36 -10.97
C SER A 7 -0.89 -31.05 -11.61
N PRO A 8 -1.81 -30.22 -12.13
CA PRO A 8 -1.48 -28.86 -12.44
C PRO A 8 -1.18 -28.23 -11.09
N VAL A 9 0.10 -28.10 -10.76
CA VAL A 9 0.52 -27.07 -9.83
C VAL A 9 0.08 -25.78 -10.51
N GLU A 10 -1.00 -25.20 -9.99
CA GLU A 10 -1.42 -23.87 -10.40
C GLU A 10 -0.32 -22.93 -9.92
N GLU A 11 0.69 -22.80 -10.78
CA GLU A 11 1.71 -21.78 -10.75
C GLU A 11 0.95 -20.47 -10.93
N HIS A 12 0.35 -19.99 -9.85
CA HIS A 12 0.07 -18.58 -9.69
C HIS A 12 1.43 -17.88 -9.55
N ALA A 13 2.15 -17.81 -10.67
CA ALA A 13 3.07 -16.75 -10.93
C ALA A 13 2.31 -15.46 -10.62
N TYR A 14 2.73 -14.78 -9.56
CA TYR A 14 2.32 -13.41 -9.29
C TYR A 14 2.99 -12.55 -10.37
N GLU A 15 2.45 -12.63 -11.59
CA GLU A 15 2.69 -11.63 -12.60
C GLU A 15 2.12 -10.33 -12.03
N LEU A 16 3.01 -9.53 -11.46
CA LEU A 16 2.74 -8.14 -11.10
C LEU A 16 2.55 -7.37 -12.41
N GLU A 17 1.34 -7.45 -12.95
CA GLU A 17 0.86 -6.60 -14.02
C GLU A 17 1.14 -5.13 -13.61
N PRO A 18 2.00 -4.39 -14.33
CA PRO A 18 2.52 -3.08 -13.90
C PRO A 18 1.50 -1.94 -14.00
N ASN A 19 0.22 -2.26 -14.21
CA ASN A 19 -0.82 -1.28 -14.54
C ASN A 19 -2.15 -1.53 -13.82
N ARG A 20 -2.08 -1.87 -12.54
CA ARG A 20 -3.22 -1.64 -11.64
C ARG A 20 -2.82 -0.55 -10.67
N ALA A 21 -3.05 0.71 -11.06
CA ALA A 21 -3.06 1.79 -10.08
C ALA A 21 -4.01 1.36 -8.95
N PRO A 22 -3.50 1.15 -7.73
CA PRO A 22 -4.34 0.66 -6.64
C PRO A 22 -5.39 1.72 -6.37
N LYS A 23 -6.65 1.38 -6.67
CA LYS A 23 -7.77 2.27 -6.37
C LYS A 23 -7.85 2.37 -4.85
N PRO A 24 -7.79 3.57 -4.25
CA PRO A 24 -7.85 3.70 -2.80
C PRO A 24 -9.18 3.13 -2.31
N ILE A 25 -9.10 2.02 -1.58
CA ILE A 25 -10.27 1.35 -1.02
C ILE A 25 -10.73 2.17 0.19
N PRO A 26 -11.99 2.60 0.25
CA PRO A 26 -12.49 3.32 1.41
C PRO A 26 -12.51 2.39 2.63
N VAL A 27 -11.61 2.64 3.59
CA VAL A 27 -11.56 1.93 4.88
C VAL A 27 -12.34 2.73 5.92
N ALA A 28 -13.14 2.05 6.74
CA ALA A 28 -13.85 2.69 7.84
C ALA A 28 -12.85 3.26 8.87
N LEU A 29 -13.04 4.51 9.28
CA LEU A 29 -12.17 5.16 10.28
C LEU A 29 -12.11 4.39 11.61
N GLU A 30 -13.18 3.69 11.97
CA GLU A 30 -13.25 2.88 13.19
C GLU A 30 -12.33 1.66 13.12
N GLU A 31 -12.23 1.03 11.96
CA GLU A 31 -11.28 -0.05 11.73
C GLU A 31 -9.85 0.45 11.83
N LEU A 32 -9.55 1.63 11.25
CA LEU A 32 -8.24 2.26 11.38
C LEU A 32 -7.93 2.62 12.84
N CYS A 33 -8.90 3.08 13.63
CA CYS A 33 -8.71 3.33 15.07
C CYS A 33 -8.48 2.06 15.87
N ARG A 34 -9.00 0.91 15.41
CA ARG A 34 -8.81 -0.39 16.07
C ARG A 34 -7.47 -1.02 15.74
N GLN A 35 -7.04 -0.91 14.48
CA GLN A 35 -5.77 -1.44 13.99
C GLN A 35 -4.58 -0.57 14.39
N THR A 36 -4.81 0.73 14.55
CA THR A 36 -3.80 1.69 15.01
C THR A 36 -4.09 2.11 16.44
N LYS A 37 -3.18 2.85 17.08
CA LYS A 37 -3.42 3.47 18.39
C LYS A 37 -3.79 4.95 18.27
N PHE A 38 -4.27 5.35 17.10
CA PHE A 38 -4.64 6.73 16.81
C PHE A 38 -6.14 6.95 16.94
N SER A 39 -6.50 8.14 17.42
CA SER A 39 -7.87 8.63 17.44
C SER A 39 -8.36 8.97 16.03
N LYS A 40 -9.70 9.07 15.87
CA LYS A 40 -10.33 9.54 14.63
C LYS A 40 -9.80 10.90 14.17
N GLN A 41 -9.42 11.78 15.11
CA GLN A 41 -8.88 13.09 14.79
C GLN A 41 -7.45 13.01 14.25
N GLU A 42 -6.58 12.22 14.89
CA GLU A 42 -5.20 12.03 14.44
C GLU A 42 -5.16 11.40 13.05
N ILE A 43 -5.98 10.38 12.79
CA ILE A 43 -6.09 9.75 11.47
C ILE A 43 -6.51 10.76 10.41
N ARG A 44 -7.45 11.65 10.71
CA ARG A 44 -7.85 12.73 9.78
C ARG A 44 -6.73 13.72 9.52
N VAL A 45 -5.95 14.09 10.53
CA VAL A 45 -4.79 14.98 10.37
C VAL A 45 -3.73 14.32 9.50
N MET A 46 -3.41 13.06 9.77
CA MET A 46 -2.46 12.27 8.97
C MET A 46 -2.93 12.16 7.52
N TYR A 47 -4.19 11.79 7.28
CA TYR A 47 -4.75 11.69 5.94
C TYR A 47 -4.74 13.03 5.22
N ARG A 48 -5.00 14.14 5.91
CA ARG A 48 -4.93 15.48 5.30
C ARG A 48 -3.52 15.81 4.86
N GLY A 49 -2.52 15.57 5.72
CA GLY A 49 -1.11 15.77 5.36
C GLY A 49 -0.68 14.88 4.19
N PHE A 50 -1.06 13.60 4.24
CA PHE A 50 -0.84 12.65 3.16
C PHE A 50 -1.45 13.13 1.84
N LYS A 51 -2.71 13.57 1.82
CA LYS A 51 -3.42 14.03 0.61
C LYS A 51 -2.88 15.37 0.09
N THR A 52 -2.22 16.16 0.93
CA THR A 52 -1.50 17.37 0.50
C THR A 52 -0.24 17.01 -0.27
N GLU A 53 0.57 16.07 0.23
CA GLU A 53 1.81 15.63 -0.45
C GLU A 53 1.53 14.69 -1.63
N CYS A 54 0.44 13.92 -1.55
CA CYS A 54 0.07 12.88 -2.51
C CYS A 54 -1.40 13.08 -2.96
N PRO A 55 -1.67 13.99 -3.91
CA PRO A 55 -3.03 14.35 -4.32
C PRO A 55 -3.82 13.20 -4.94
N GLU A 56 -3.13 12.22 -5.55
CA GLU A 56 -3.75 11.00 -6.10
C GLU A 56 -4.14 9.99 -5.02
N GLY A 57 -3.71 10.20 -3.77
CA GLY A 57 -3.97 9.29 -2.65
C GLY A 57 -3.15 7.99 -2.70
N VAL A 58 -2.13 7.94 -3.56
CA VAL A 58 -1.18 6.83 -3.69
C VAL A 58 0.23 7.39 -3.60
N VAL A 59 1.12 6.67 -2.92
CA VAL A 59 2.55 6.99 -2.84
C VAL A 59 3.33 6.02 -3.71
N HIS A 60 4.16 6.55 -4.58
CA HIS A 60 5.12 5.78 -5.36
C HIS A 60 6.48 5.73 -4.66
N GLU A 61 7.28 4.72 -4.99
CA GLU A 61 8.59 4.50 -4.37
C GLU A 61 9.50 5.73 -4.48
N ASP A 62 9.56 6.36 -5.65
CA ASP A 62 10.39 7.54 -5.88
C ASP A 62 9.95 8.72 -5.00
N SER A 63 8.64 8.98 -4.92
CA SER A 63 8.10 10.02 -4.04
C SER A 63 8.36 9.73 -2.56
N PHE A 64 8.31 8.45 -2.16
CA PHE A 64 8.63 8.05 -0.79
C PHE A 64 10.11 8.30 -0.47
N LYS A 65 11.03 7.97 -1.39
CA LYS A 65 12.47 8.23 -1.22
C LYS A 65 12.75 9.72 -1.02
N ASP A 66 12.12 10.58 -1.81
CA ASP A 66 12.25 12.03 -1.69
C ASP A 66 11.77 12.56 -0.33
N ILE A 67 10.64 12.04 0.16
CA ILE A 67 10.11 12.39 1.48
C ILE A 67 11.05 11.88 2.58
N TYR A 68 11.52 10.65 2.46
CA TYR A 68 12.39 10.02 3.45
C TYR A 68 13.75 10.74 3.58
N ALA A 69 14.33 11.15 2.46
CA ALA A 69 15.59 11.91 2.42
C ALA A 69 15.49 13.26 3.15
N LYS A 70 14.31 13.90 3.20
CA LYS A 70 14.10 15.14 3.96
C LYS A 70 14.21 14.94 5.47
N PHE A 71 13.79 13.77 5.98
CA PHE A 71 13.85 13.45 7.41
C PHE A 71 15.25 12.96 7.83
N PHE A 72 15.97 12.33 6.90
CA PHE A 72 17.29 11.75 7.14
C PHE A 72 18.31 12.27 6.10
N PRO A 73 18.69 13.55 6.17
CA PRO A 73 19.55 14.17 5.16
C PRO A 73 21.00 13.64 5.14
N HIS A 74 21.38 12.84 6.14
CA HIS A 74 22.73 12.28 6.27
C HIS A 74 22.78 10.75 6.25
N GLY A 75 21.65 10.07 6.06
CA GLY A 75 21.54 8.61 6.09
C GLY A 75 21.42 8.06 7.51
#